data_AF-A0A1M5R0I5-F1
#
_entry.id   AF-A0A1M5R0I5-F1
#
_cell.length_a   1.000
_cell.length_b   1.000
_cell.length_c   1.000
_cell.angle_alpha   90.00
_cell.angle_beta   90.00
_cell.angle_gamma   90.00
#
_symmetry.space_group_name_H-M   'P 1'
#
loop_
_entity.id
_entity.type
_entity.pdbx_description
1 polymer ?
#
loop_
_entity_poly.entity_id
_entity_poly.type
_entity_poly.pdbx_seq_one_letter_code
_entity_poly.pdbx_strand_id
1 'polypeptide(L)'
;MKKIPKKKMQKMQNKIATNLIAATAFMVLLGGPAAIAQTGGGAGSQGAAGQSPVGREAPVGHRQPRADQVPSEKNLSDPNNPANKEDLALDRKIKSICRGC
;
A
#
# COMPACT_ATOMS: atom_id res chain seq x y z
N MET A 1 18.87 31.83 53.29
CA MET A 1 18.72 30.67 52.37
C MET A 1 17.45 29.89 52.72
N LYS A 2 16.43 29.87 51.84
CA LYS A 2 15.18 29.14 52.08
C LYS A 2 15.39 27.65 51.75
N LYS A 3 15.45 26.77 52.76
CA LYS A 3 15.53 25.33 52.55
C LYS A 3 14.17 24.79 52.07
N ILE A 4 14.17 24.12 50.92
CA ILE A 4 12.96 23.49 50.38
C ILE A 4 12.68 22.24 51.22
N PRO A 5 11.43 22.00 51.67
CA PRO A 5 11.11 20.84 52.48
C PRO A 5 11.25 19.55 51.66
N LYS A 6 11.90 18.53 52.22
CA LYS A 6 12.20 17.25 51.54
C LYS A 6 10.96 16.60 50.90
N LYS A 7 9.77 16.75 51.52
CA LYS A 7 8.49 16.29 50.96
C LYS A 7 8.10 17.00 49.66
N LYS A 8 8.41 18.29 49.51
CA LYS A 8 8.21 19.02 48.24
C LYS A 8 9.21 18.57 47.18
N MET A 9 10.46 18.27 47.55
CA MET A 9 11.45 17.72 46.64
C MET A 9 11.04 16.32 46.14
N GLN A 10 10.59 15.42 47.02
CA GLN A 10 10.13 14.08 46.63
C GLN A 10 8.91 14.15 45.69
N LYS A 11 7.92 15.01 45.99
CA LYS A 11 6.74 15.19 45.13
C LYS A 11 7.11 15.76 43.76
N MET A 12 8.11 16.64 43.71
CA MET A 12 8.64 17.18 42.46
C MET A 12 9.41 16.11 41.67
N GLN A 13 10.21 15.28 42.35
CA GLN A 13 10.95 14.18 41.74
C GLN A 13 10.01 13.11 41.16
N ASN A 14 8.95 12.73 41.88
CA ASN A 14 7.97 11.78 41.36
C ASN A 14 7.24 12.34 40.12
N LYS A 15 6.88 13.63 40.13
CA LYS A 15 6.29 14.28 38.95
C LYS A 15 7.24 14.32 37.74
N ILE A 16 8.53 14.60 37.98
CA ILE A 16 9.55 14.59 36.92
C ILE A 16 9.72 13.17 36.37
N ALA A 17 9.83 12.17 37.23
CA ALA A 17 9.96 10.76 36.82
C ALA A 17 8.76 10.29 35.99
N THR A 18 7.52 10.60 36.43
CA THR A 18 6.30 10.24 35.67
C THR A 18 6.24 10.93 34.31
N ASN A 19 6.59 12.21 34.22
CA ASN A 19 6.61 12.94 32.95
C ASN A 19 7.72 12.42 32.01
N LEU A 20 8.87 12.00 32.55
CA LEU A 20 10.00 11.49 31.77
C LEU A 20 9.71 10.09 31.19
N ILE A 21 9.00 9.24 31.94
CA ILE A 21 8.51 7.95 31.44
C ILE A 21 7.47 8.16 30.32
N ALA A 22 6.52 9.09 30.50
CA ALA A 22 5.51 9.38 29.47
C ALA A 22 6.13 9.93 28.18
N ALA A 23 7.12 10.81 28.29
CA ALA A 23 7.80 11.41 27.13
C ALA A 23 8.63 10.39 26.34
N THR A 24 9.32 9.49 27.03
CA THR A 24 10.13 8.44 26.38
C THR A 24 9.24 7.41 25.67
N ALA A 25 8.12 7.00 26.27
CA ALA A 25 7.15 6.12 25.61
C ALA A 25 6.55 6.74 24.35
N PHE A 26 6.26 8.05 24.37
CA PHE A 26 5.77 8.78 23.19
C PHE A 26 6.82 8.82 22.07
N MET A 27 8.09 9.07 22.39
CA MET A 27 9.16 9.12 21.39
C MET A 27 9.40 7.77 20.69
N VAL A 28 9.28 6.65 21.42
CA VAL A 28 9.39 5.31 20.82
C VAL A 28 8.23 5.01 19.86
N LEU A 29 7.02 5.53 20.15
CA LEU A 29 5.86 5.32 19.28
C LEU A 29 5.92 6.11 17.97
N LEU A 30 6.49 7.33 18.00
CA LEU A 30 6.63 8.19 16.82
C LEU A 30 7.93 7.94 16.03
N GLY A 31 8.93 7.30 16.63
CA GLY A 31 10.25 7.07 16.05
C GLY A 31 10.43 5.73 15.33
N GLY A 32 9.35 5.01 15.03
CA GLY A 32 9.43 3.77 14.23
C GLY A 32 10.16 4.03 12.89
N PRO A 33 10.99 3.08 12.41
CA PRO A 33 11.82 3.31 11.23
C PRO A 33 10.96 3.57 9.99
N ALA A 34 10.92 4.83 9.55
CA ALA A 34 10.44 5.18 8.23
C ALA A 34 11.49 4.71 7.21
N ALA A 35 11.17 3.68 6.45
CA ALA A 35 11.93 3.33 5.25
C ALA A 35 11.77 4.48 4.24
N ILE A 36 12.79 5.34 4.15
CA ILE A 36 12.91 6.36 3.12
C ILE A 36 13.36 5.66 1.84
N ALA A 37 12.45 5.51 0.88
CA ALA A 37 12.82 5.17 -0.48
C ALA A 37 13.70 6.31 -1.02
N GLN A 38 14.95 5.98 -1.36
CA GLN A 38 15.88 6.88 -2.01
C GLN A 38 15.32 7.22 -3.40
N THR A 39 14.48 8.26 -3.50
CA THR A 39 14.18 8.87 -4.79
C THR A 39 15.46 9.57 -5.22
N GLY A 40 16.26 8.89 -6.02
CA GLY A 40 17.43 9.49 -6.66
C GLY A 40 16.99 10.76 -7.38
N GLY A 41 17.42 11.90 -6.84
CA GLY A 41 17.34 13.18 -7.54
C GLY A 41 18.20 13.07 -8.80
N GLY A 42 17.52 12.98 -9.94
CA GLY A 42 18.12 13.01 -11.26
C GLY A 42 17.08 13.50 -12.23
N ALA A 43 17.03 14.82 -12.43
CA ALA A 43 16.35 15.40 -13.57
C ALA A 43 16.93 14.74 -14.84
N GLY A 44 16.09 14.04 -15.58
CA GLY A 44 16.52 13.34 -16.79
C GLY A 44 15.34 12.67 -17.48
N SER A 45 14.63 13.43 -18.30
CA SER A 45 13.82 12.85 -19.38
C SER A 45 14.76 12.30 -20.45
N GLN A 46 14.67 11.00 -20.73
CA GLN A 46 15.07 10.30 -21.95
C GLN A 46 14.70 8.82 -21.72
N GLY A 47 13.72 8.26 -22.41
CA GLY A 47 13.79 7.98 -23.85
C GLY A 47 14.23 6.52 -24.00
N ALA A 48 13.32 5.67 -24.48
CA ALA A 48 13.51 4.23 -24.61
C ALA A 48 14.69 3.83 -25.51
N ALA A 49 15.45 2.82 -25.08
CA ALA A 49 15.97 1.70 -25.88
C ALA A 49 17.35 1.23 -25.37
N GLY A 50 17.47 -0.08 -25.10
CA GLY A 50 18.68 -0.79 -25.50
C GLY A 50 19.77 -1.11 -24.47
N GLN A 51 19.46 -1.27 -23.17
CA GLN A 51 20.47 -1.80 -22.24
C GLN A 51 19.84 -2.87 -21.36
N SER A 52 20.04 -4.13 -21.73
CA SER A 52 19.73 -5.29 -20.91
C SER A 52 20.72 -5.38 -19.74
N PRO A 53 20.29 -5.28 -18.47
CA PRO A 53 21.07 -5.77 -17.35
C PRO A 53 20.62 -7.19 -17.06
N VAL A 54 21.55 -8.12 -17.25
CA VAL A 54 21.52 -9.47 -16.70
C VAL A 54 21.06 -9.39 -15.23
N GLY A 55 19.96 -10.06 -14.89
CA GLY A 55 19.60 -10.35 -13.49
C GLY A 55 18.72 -9.34 -12.74
N ARG A 56 17.74 -8.71 -13.39
CA ARG A 56 16.60 -8.08 -12.67
C ARG A 56 15.29 -8.65 -13.17
N GLU A 57 14.86 -9.75 -12.57
CA GLU A 57 13.46 -10.16 -12.67
C GLU A 57 12.62 -9.11 -11.95
N ALA A 58 12.08 -8.17 -12.74
CA ALA A 58 11.01 -7.30 -12.28
C ALA A 58 9.93 -8.18 -11.62
N PRO A 59 9.39 -7.80 -10.45
CA PRO A 59 8.39 -8.58 -9.74
C PRO A 59 7.33 -9.13 -10.70
N VAL A 60 7.26 -10.47 -10.72
CA VAL A 60 6.48 -11.27 -11.68
C VAL A 60 5.00 -11.16 -11.33
N GLY A 61 4.41 -9.99 -11.59
CA GLY A 61 3.01 -9.72 -11.25
C GLY A 61 2.36 -8.60 -12.06
N HIS A 62 3.15 -7.87 -12.87
CA HIS A 62 2.64 -6.81 -13.75
C HIS A 62 2.81 -7.15 -15.25
N ARG A 63 3.31 -8.34 -15.59
CA ARG A 63 3.24 -8.79 -16.98
C ARG A 63 1.78 -9.13 -17.27
N GLN A 64 1.17 -8.40 -18.20
CA GLN A 64 -0.10 -8.82 -18.77
C GLN A 64 0.07 -10.26 -19.28
N PRO A 65 -0.88 -11.16 -18.96
CA PRO A 65 -0.89 -12.50 -19.50
C PRO A 65 -0.79 -12.46 -21.01
N ARG A 66 0.11 -13.26 -21.58
CA ARG A 66 0.14 -13.47 -23.04
C ARG A 66 -1.08 -14.29 -23.46
N ALA A 67 -1.41 -14.27 -24.75
CA ALA A 67 -2.61 -14.92 -25.28
C ALA A 67 -2.69 -16.44 -24.96
N ASP A 68 -1.54 -17.11 -24.82
CA ASP A 68 -1.44 -18.52 -24.39
C ASP A 68 -1.71 -18.73 -22.90
N GLN A 69 -1.62 -17.67 -22.10
CA GLN A 69 -1.85 -17.67 -20.65
C GLN A 69 -3.27 -17.24 -20.26
N VAL A 70 -4.07 -16.80 -21.24
CA VAL A 70 -5.50 -16.52 -21.07
C VAL A 70 -6.27 -17.79 -21.42
N PRO A 71 -7.20 -18.26 -20.57
CA PRO A 71 -8.04 -19.41 -20.88
C PRO A 71 -8.73 -19.26 -22.24
N SER A 72 -8.83 -20.35 -22.99
CA SER A 72 -9.45 -20.33 -24.31
C SER A 72 -10.92 -19.93 -24.21
N GLU A 73 -11.32 -18.93 -24.99
CA GLU A 73 -12.69 -18.39 -25.04
C GLU A 73 -13.74 -19.39 -25.56
N LYS A 74 -13.34 -20.60 -25.92
CA LYS A 74 -14.20 -21.67 -26.45
C LYS A 74 -15.41 -22.01 -25.55
N ASN A 75 -15.31 -21.77 -24.24
CA ASN A 75 -16.37 -22.04 -23.26
C ASN A 75 -17.15 -20.79 -22.80
N LEU A 76 -16.85 -19.60 -23.34
CA LEU A 76 -17.60 -18.37 -23.01
C LEU A 76 -19.03 -18.39 -23.57
N SER A 77 -19.32 -19.19 -24.59
CA SER A 77 -20.63 -19.25 -25.21
C SER A 77 -21.49 -20.43 -24.77
N ASP A 78 -21.04 -21.25 -23.80
CA ASP A 78 -21.85 -22.37 -23.30
C ASP A 78 -22.98 -21.86 -22.39
N PRO A 79 -24.26 -21.95 -22.80
CA PRO A 79 -25.40 -21.44 -22.03
C PRO A 79 -25.63 -22.20 -20.71
N ASN A 80 -24.99 -23.36 -20.50
CA ASN A 80 -25.12 -24.15 -19.28
C ASN A 80 -24.08 -23.81 -18.22
N ASN A 81 -23.05 -23.02 -18.55
CA ASN A 81 -22.08 -22.56 -17.58
C ASN A 81 -22.74 -21.51 -16.65
N PRO A 82 -22.66 -21.67 -15.31
CA PRO A 82 -23.21 -20.69 -14.37
C PRO A 82 -22.64 -19.28 -14.56
N ALA A 83 -21.37 -19.12 -14.97
CA ALA A 83 -20.77 -17.81 -15.22
C ALA A 83 -21.48 -17.06 -16.36
N ASN A 84 -21.82 -17.76 -17.43
CA ASN A 84 -22.46 -17.17 -18.61
C ASN A 84 -23.91 -16.72 -18.34
N LYS A 85 -24.60 -17.31 -17.35
CA LYS A 85 -25.97 -16.90 -16.96
C LYS A 85 -25.97 -15.56 -16.22
N GLU A 86 -25.00 -15.37 -15.34
CA GLU A 86 -24.82 -14.11 -14.61
C GLU A 86 -24.43 -12.99 -15.58
N ASP A 87 -23.51 -13.25 -16.50
CA ASP A 87 -23.11 -12.30 -17.55
C ASP A 87 -24.30 -11.87 -18.42
N LEU A 88 -25.16 -12.82 -18.81
CA LEU A 88 -26.41 -12.52 -19.54
C LEU A 88 -27.39 -11.66 -18.73
N ALA A 89 -27.41 -11.79 -17.40
CA ALA A 89 -28.20 -10.92 -16.54
C ALA A 89 -27.58 -9.52 -16.41
N LEU A 90 -26.25 -9.43 -16.37
CA LEU A 90 -25.52 -8.16 -16.36
C LEU A 90 -25.70 -7.40 -17.68
N ASP A 91 -25.59 -8.07 -18.83
CA ASP A 91 -25.80 -7.47 -20.14
C ASP A 91 -27.21 -6.89 -20.32
N ARG A 92 -28.23 -7.59 -19.79
CA ARG A 92 -29.61 -7.07 -19.79
C ARG A 92 -29.75 -5.79 -18.95
N LYS A 93 -29.05 -5.71 -17.81
CA LYS A 93 -29.03 -4.50 -16.97
C LYS A 93 -28.26 -3.37 -17.66
N ILE A 94 -27.09 -3.66 -18.23
CA ILE A 94 -26.26 -2.67 -18.93
C ILE A 94 -27.02 -2.09 -20.12
N LYS A 95 -27.68 -2.93 -20.94
CA LYS A 95 -28.50 -2.50 -22.08
C LYS A 95 -29.73 -1.68 -21.67
N SER A 96 -30.24 -1.88 -20.46
CA SER A 96 -31.33 -1.06 -19.92
C SER A 96 -30.88 0.35 -19.51
N ILE A 97 -29.62 0.50 -19.10
CA ILE A 97 -29.01 1.77 -18.67
C ILE A 97 -28.47 2.54 -19.89
N CYS A 98 -27.81 1.85 -20.82
CA CYS A 98 -27.15 2.45 -21.98
C CYS A 98 -28.05 2.45 -23.23
N ARG A 99 -29.20 3.15 -23.17
CA ARG A 99 -30.17 3.26 -24.29
C ARG A 99 -29.69 4.17 -25.42
N GLY A 100 -28.63 3.80 -26.14
CA GLY A 100 -28.20 4.61 -27.30
C GLY A 100 -26.86 4.26 -27.93
N CYS A 101 -26.37 3.03 -27.74
CA CYS A 101 -25.20 2.50 -28.45
C CYS A 101 -25.63 1.35 -29.36
#